data_AF-A0A378A5L3-F1
#
_entry.id   AF-A0A378A5L3-F1
#
_cell.length_a   1.000
_cell.length_b   1.000
_cell.length_c   1.000
_cell.angle_alpha   90.00
_cell.angle_beta   90.00
_cell.angle_gamma   90.00
#
_symmetry.space_group_name_H-M   'P 1'
#
loop_
_entity.id
_entity.type
_entity.pdbx_description
1 polymer ?
#
loop_
_entity_poly.entity_id
_entity_poly.type
_entity_poly.pdbx_seq_one_letter_code
_entity_poly.pdbx_strand_id
1 'polypeptide(L)'
;MSLYNDLVRHEFGKGATADELESIQNRADEAVSDLMLGISAIGSLMFWATDNDNYTEETAKGDMRKIGAMLGTVGEVVLALNDTAANAGVCRSDCGKESKVRSAK
;
A
#
# COMPACT_ATOMS: atom_id res chain seq x y z
N MET A 1 13.64 0.01 14.68
CA MET A 1 13.07 -0.55 13.44
C MET A 1 11.79 0.21 13.15
N SER A 2 11.55 0.60 11.90
CA SER A 2 10.31 1.24 11.46
C SER A 2 9.39 0.18 10.86
N LEU A 3 8.07 0.36 10.98
CA LEU A 3 7.07 -0.56 10.43
C LEU A 3 7.25 -0.73 8.93
N TYR A 4 7.59 0.37 8.24
CA TYR A 4 7.97 0.35 6.84
C TYR A 4 9.04 -0.71 6.52
N ASN A 5 10.16 -0.74 7.26
CA ASN A 5 11.26 -1.66 7.00
C ASN A 5 10.89 -3.13 7.25
N ASP A 6 9.90 -3.39 8.11
CA ASP A 6 9.41 -4.74 8.38
C ASP A 6 8.45 -5.24 7.29
N LEU A 7 7.78 -4.32 6.58
CA LEU A 7 6.77 -4.62 5.56
C LEU A 7 7.32 -4.64 4.14
N VAL A 8 8.33 -3.84 3.84
CA VAL A 8 8.94 -3.80 2.51
C VAL A 8 9.54 -5.15 2.18
N ARG A 9 9.12 -5.70 1.04
CA ARG A 9 9.79 -6.87 0.50
C ARG A 9 11.15 -6.44 -0.05
N HIS A 10 12.22 -7.11 0.37
CA HIS A 10 13.58 -6.81 -0.10
C HIS A 10 14.13 -7.83 -1.11
N GLU A 11 13.52 -9.00 -1.23
CA GLU A 11 13.97 -10.06 -2.13
C GLU A 11 13.02 -10.23 -3.32
N PHE A 12 13.38 -9.61 -4.45
CA PHE A 12 12.70 -9.76 -5.75
C PHE A 12 13.53 -10.54 -6.78
N GLY A 13 14.84 -10.73 -6.56
CA GLY A 13 15.77 -11.28 -7.55
C GLY A 13 16.18 -12.75 -7.38
N LYS A 14 15.77 -13.45 -6.31
CA LYS A 14 16.12 -14.87 -6.09
C LYS A 14 15.00 -15.79 -6.56
N GLY A 15 14.96 -16.05 -7.87
CA GLY A 15 14.10 -17.10 -8.44
C GLY A 15 12.61 -16.77 -8.58
N ALA A 16 12.21 -15.51 -8.41
CA ALA A 16 10.85 -15.07 -8.75
C ALA A 16 10.68 -14.98 -10.27
N THR A 17 9.60 -15.57 -10.78
CA THR A 17 9.23 -15.53 -12.19
C THR A 17 8.64 -14.16 -12.57
N ALA A 18 8.61 -13.84 -13.87
CA ALA A 18 8.02 -12.60 -14.36
C ALA A 18 6.54 -12.47 -13.98
N ASP A 19 5.79 -13.57 -14.01
CA ASP A 19 4.36 -13.62 -13.65
C ASP A 19 4.15 -13.38 -12.15
N GLU A 20 5.02 -13.93 -11.30
CA GLU A 20 4.99 -13.68 -9.86
C GLU A 20 5.28 -12.21 -9.54
N LEU A 21 6.28 -11.61 -10.22
CA LEU A 21 6.61 -10.20 -10.05
C LEU A 21 5.47 -9.28 -10.50
N GLU A 22 4.81 -9.60 -11.63
CA GLU A 22 3.61 -8.89 -12.07
C GLU A 22 2.47 -9.03 -11.06
N SER A 23 2.24 -10.22 -10.52
CA SER A 23 1.19 -10.43 -9.51
C SER A 23 1.48 -9.64 -8.23
N ILE A 24 2.73 -9.57 -7.79
CA ILE A 24 3.14 -8.77 -6.63
C ILE A 24 2.91 -7.28 -6.89
N GLN A 25 3.35 -6.78 -8.05
CA GLN A 25 3.12 -5.40 -8.45
C GLN A 25 1.63 -5.04 -8.40
N ASN A 26 0.80 -5.80 -9.09
CA ASN A 26 -0.64 -5.52 -9.22
C ASN A 26 -1.34 -5.53 -7.86
N ARG A 27 -1.04 -6.51 -6.99
CA ARG A 27 -1.65 -6.59 -5.65
C ARG A 27 -1.23 -5.43 -4.75
N ALA A 28 0.03 -4.99 -4.86
CA ALA A 28 0.51 -3.85 -4.08
C ALA A 28 -0.14 -2.54 -4.54
N ASP A 29 -0.25 -2.32 -5.86
CA ASP A 29 -0.94 -1.15 -6.45
C ASP A 29 -2.44 -1.14 -6.10
N GLU A 30 -3.10 -2.29 -6.15
CA GLU A 30 -4.51 -2.44 -5.76
C GLU A 30 -4.71 -2.14 -4.27
N ALA A 31 -3.85 -2.69 -3.39
CA ALA A 31 -3.91 -2.43 -1.96
C ALA A 31 -3.73 -0.93 -1.62
N VAL A 32 -2.82 -0.23 -2.31
CA VAL A 32 -2.66 1.22 -2.15
C VAL A 32 -3.93 1.96 -2.60
N SER A 33 -4.51 1.55 -3.72
CA SER A 33 -5.74 2.15 -4.25
C SER A 33 -6.91 1.98 -3.27
N ASP A 34 -7.10 0.78 -2.73
CA ASP A 34 -8.14 0.47 -1.75
C ASP A 34 -7.97 1.25 -0.45
N LEU A 35 -6.73 1.36 0.05
CA LEU A 35 -6.42 2.19 1.21
C LEU A 35 -6.80 3.66 0.96
N MET A 36 -6.52 4.19 -0.23
CA MET A 36 -6.86 5.56 -0.56
C MET A 36 -8.38 5.79 -0.67
N LEU A 37 -9.10 4.82 -1.24
CA LEU A 37 -10.57 4.84 -1.26
C LEU A 37 -11.14 4.81 0.16
N GLY A 38 -10.59 3.96 1.04
CA GLY A 38 -10.98 3.88 2.45
C GLY A 38 -10.74 5.18 3.21
N ILE A 39 -9.57 5.81 3.04
CA ILE A 39 -9.24 7.11 3.66
C ILE A 39 -10.22 8.20 3.19
N SER A 40 -10.55 8.21 1.89
CA SER A 40 -11.51 9.16 1.32
C SER A 40 -12.91 8.96 1.91
N ALA A 41 -13.35 7.70 2.05
CA ALA A 41 -14.63 7.36 2.67
C ALA A 41 -14.67 7.78 4.15
N ILE A 42 -13.59 7.60 4.91
CA ILE A 42 -13.47 8.08 6.30
C ILE A 42 -13.64 9.60 6.35
N GLY A 43 -12.97 10.35 5.47
CA GLY A 43 -13.13 11.81 5.40
C GLY A 43 -14.57 12.23 5.13
N SER A 44 -15.26 11.56 4.21
CA SER A 44 -16.68 11.81 3.95
C SER A 44 -17.56 11.47 5.15
N LEU A 45 -17.32 10.34 5.84
CA LEU A 45 -18.09 9.95 7.01
C LEU A 45 -17.90 10.94 8.16
N MET A 46 -16.66 11.37 8.40
CA MET A 46 -16.35 12.37 9.43
C MET A 46 -17.06 13.70 9.14
N PHE A 47 -17.07 14.15 7.87
CA PHE A 47 -17.78 15.35 7.47
C PHE A 47 -19.27 15.27 7.85
N TRP A 48 -19.97 14.21 7.44
CA TRP A 48 -21.39 14.06 7.74
C TRP A 48 -21.69 13.77 9.22
N ALA A 49 -20.79 13.10 9.93
CA ALA A 49 -20.97 12.80 11.35
C ALA A 49 -21.04 14.06 12.22
N THR A 50 -20.38 15.15 11.80
CA THR A 50 -20.41 16.42 12.55
C THR A 50 -21.77 17.12 12.55
N ASP A 51 -22.66 16.77 11.62
CA ASP A 51 -24.04 17.30 11.52
C ASP A 51 -25.07 16.40 12.24
N ASN A 52 -24.62 15.36 12.95
CA ASN A 52 -25.49 14.45 13.66
C ASN A 52 -25.57 14.80 15.16
N ASP A 53 -26.74 15.23 15.62
CA ASP A 53 -27.00 15.58 17.03
C ASP A 53 -26.73 14.45 18.02
N ASN A 54 -26.79 13.18 17.58
CA ASN A 54 -26.48 12.02 18.42
C ASN A 54 -24.98 11.70 18.46
N TYR A 55 -24.15 12.38 17.65
CA TYR A 55 -22.71 12.20 17.63
C TYR A 55 -22.07 13.07 18.71
N THR A 56 -22.02 12.53 19.92
CA THR A 56 -21.54 13.25 21.10
C THR A 56 -20.06 13.62 20.99
N GLU A 57 -19.65 14.69 21.67
CA GLU A 57 -18.24 15.13 21.72
C GLU A 57 -17.31 14.03 22.26
N GLU A 58 -17.78 13.22 23.20
CA GLU A 58 -17.04 12.06 23.71
C GLU A 58 -16.81 10.99 22.63
N THR A 59 -17.85 10.68 21.85
CA THR A 59 -17.75 9.75 20.71
C THR A 59 -16.78 10.30 19.67
N ALA A 60 -16.90 11.59 19.33
CA ALA A 60 -16.01 12.28 18.40
C ALA A 60 -14.55 12.21 18.83
N LYS A 61 -14.24 12.49 20.10
CA LYS A 61 -12.88 12.35 20.65
C LYS A 61 -12.35 10.93 20.55
N GLY A 62 -13.20 9.94 20.87
CA GLY A 62 -12.86 8.53 20.79
C GLY A 62 -12.51 8.10 19.37
N ASP A 63 -13.30 8.50 18.38
CA ASP A 63 -13.08 8.14 16.98
C ASP A 63 -11.92 8.91 16.36
N MET A 64 -11.78 10.20 16.63
CA MET A 64 -10.60 10.97 16.19
C MET A 64 -9.29 10.34 16.69
N ARG A 65 -9.27 9.83 17.93
CA ARG A 65 -8.10 9.15 18.47
C ARG A 65 -7.78 7.86 17.70
N LYS A 66 -8.79 7.04 17.39
CA LYS A 66 -8.62 5.79 16.62
C LYS A 66 -8.17 6.08 15.19
N ILE A 67 -8.82 7.04 14.52
CA ILE A 67 -8.50 7.45 13.16
C ILE A 67 -7.09 8.03 13.11
N GLY A 68 -6.72 8.91 14.05
CA GLY A 68 -5.37 9.45 14.14
C GLY A 68 -4.31 8.38 14.36
N ALA A 69 -4.56 7.39 15.22
CA ALA A 69 -3.66 6.25 15.40
C ALA A 69 -3.52 5.42 14.12
N MET A 70 -4.63 5.14 13.42
CA MET A 70 -4.61 4.43 12.14
C MET A 70 -3.82 5.21 11.09
N LEU A 71 -4.10 6.50 10.91
CA LEU A 71 -3.40 7.37 9.95
C LEU A 71 -1.90 7.48 10.25
N GLY A 72 -1.51 7.45 11.53
CA GLY A 72 -0.11 7.41 11.94
C GLY A 72 0.64 6.15 11.47
N THR A 73 -0.07 5.04 11.26
CA THR A 73 0.52 3.78 10.78
C THR A 73 0.37 3.58 9.27
N VAL A 74 -0.75 4.02 8.68
CA VAL A 74 -1.09 3.73 7.28
C VAL A 74 -0.11 4.36 6.29
N GLY A 75 0.51 5.48 6.65
CA GLY A 75 1.53 6.12 5.81
C GLY A 75 2.75 5.21 5.57
N GLU A 76 3.24 4.54 6.62
CA GLU A 76 4.35 3.59 6.50
C GLU A 76 3.94 2.36 5.67
N VAL A 77 2.69 1.90 5.79
CA VAL A 77 2.15 0.78 5.00
C VAL A 77 2.06 1.14 3.52
N VAL A 78 1.51 2.31 3.18
CA VAL A 78 1.39 2.77 1.78
C VAL A 78 2.77 2.93 1.14
N LEU A 79 3.73 3.50 1.88
CA LEU A 79 5.11 3.60 1.40
C LEU A 79 5.70 2.21 1.11
N ALA A 80 5.51 1.25 2.02
CA ALA A 80 6.04 -0.09 1.85
C ALA A 80 5.45 -0.82 0.63
N LEU A 81 4.15 -0.64 0.39
CA LEU A 81 3.46 -1.20 -0.77
C LEU A 81 3.93 -0.56 -2.08
N ASN A 82 4.03 0.77 -2.13
CA ASN A 82 4.52 1.49 -3.32
C ASN A 82 5.95 1.05 -3.69
N ASP A 83 6.86 1.00 -2.72
CA ASP A 83 8.23 0.56 -2.96
C ASP A 83 8.28 -0.92 -3.37
N THR A 84 7.41 -1.76 -2.79
CA THR A 84 7.28 -3.16 -3.19
C THR A 84 6.80 -3.28 -4.65
N ALA A 85 5.81 -2.50 -5.06
CA ALA A 85 5.29 -2.50 -6.42
C ALA A 85 6.35 -2.02 -7.44
N ALA A 86 7.01 -0.91 -7.12
CA ALA A 86 8.06 -0.33 -7.95
C ALA A 86 9.23 -1.31 -8.14
N ASN A 87 9.71 -1.93 -7.05
CA ASN A 87 10.81 -2.89 -7.10
C ASN A 87 10.44 -4.14 -7.90
N ALA A 88 9.22 -4.65 -7.74
CA ALA A 88 8.73 -5.77 -8.55
C ALA A 88 8.67 -5.42 -10.06
N GLY A 89 8.19 -4.24 -10.40
CA GLY A 89 8.14 -3.75 -11.78
C GLY A 89 9.51 -3.60 -12.44
N VAL A 90 10.51 -3.11 -11.70
CA VAL A 90 11.91 -3.04 -12.14
C VAL A 90 12.47 -4.44 -12.39
N CYS A 91 12.35 -5.36 -11.42
CA CYS A 91 12.85 -6.72 -11.56
C CYS A 91 12.19 -7.49 -12.72
N ARG A 92 10.88 -7.29 -12.95
CA ARG A 92 10.16 -7.89 -14.08
C ARG A 92 10.76 -7.43 -15.42
N SER A 93 11.03 -6.13 -15.52
CA SER A 93 11.62 -5.53 -16.72
C SER A 93 13.00 -6.10 -17.03
N ASP A 94 13.81 -6.34 -16.00
CA ASP A 94 15.15 -6.90 -16.17
C ASP A 94 15.14 -8.40 -16.51
N CYS A 95 14.24 -9.19 -15.91
CA CYS A 95 14.01 -10.59 -16.29
C CYS A 95 13.65 -10.73 -17.79
N GLY A 96 12.86 -9.80 -18.32
CA GLY A 96 12.52 -9.76 -19.75
C GLY A 96 13.71 -9.42 -20.65
N LYS A 97 14.64 -8.56 -20.20
CA LYS A 97 15.85 -8.20 -20.94
C LYS A 97 16.86 -9.35 -20.98
N GLU A 98 17.10 -10.03 -19.85
CA GLU A 98 18.03 -11.17 -19.78
C GLU A 98 17.56 -12.33 -20.69
N SER A 99 16.26 -12.60 -20.72
CA SER A 99 15.65 -13.64 -21.55
C SER A 99 15.86 -13.36 -23.05
N LYS A 100 15.69 -12.10 -23.49
CA LYS A 100 15.92 -11.70 -24.89
C LYS A 100 17.39 -11.78 -25.30
N VAL A 101 18.32 -11.39 -24.43
CA VAL A 101 19.76 -11.47 -24.71
C VAL A 101 20.21 -12.93 -24.89
N ARG A 102 19.67 -13.86 -24.08
CA ARG A 102 19.96 -15.29 -24.22
C ARG A 102 19.40 -15.92 -25.50
N SER A 103 18.24 -15.46 -25.98
CA SER A 103 17.62 -15.98 -27.19
C SER A 103 18.24 -15.46 -28.50
N ALA A 104 19.07 -14.42 -28.44
CA ALA A 104 19.71 -13.77 -29.58
C ALA A 104 21.17 -14.21 -29.81
N LYS A 105 21.66 -15.20 -29.03
CA LYS A 105 23.04 -15.71 -29.06
C LYS A 105 23.03 -17.19 -29.45
#